data_AF-A0A1B6H4F2-F1
#
_entry.id   AF-A0A1B6H4F2-F1
#
_cell.length_a   1.000
_cell.length_b   1.000
_cell.length_c   1.000
_cell.angle_alpha   90.00
_cell.angle_beta   90.00
_cell.angle_gamma   90.00
#
_symmetry.space_group_name_H-M   'P 1'
#
loop_
_entity.id
_entity.type
_entity.pdbx_description
1 polymer ?
#
loop_
_entity_poly.entity_id
_entity_poly.type
_entity_poly.pdbx_seq_one_letter_code
_entity_poly.pdbx_strand_id
1 'polypeptide(L)'
;MTSLRGSGLQLCPGEWTSQDAAFRFGSHYHQLCRLLPSQLLSSLRQTELFDLYLQFNSSLYSLPVLNTNYQQGNRFPNKEADVGQWQLMRRFFLVDTVSGKPVSTDKVEVIQFLQSATLRIRTQQGEDQGRIYPPLLILKYGEITAKDLAADKPLDVSFTVDFYMDSRVTYTIDIWLGVLCGLTVVWSALQTWSHAKRSAHLVIDLLTLCQLCLVAAGHLSNVFFLVVGLAAVHSLVYYKGQSVTQVLLPSRALDDYVHTYVIVAFSLKLVEVVNMMWQQMSVDIFLIDWERPRATKDNTQPVSIWRTYFVANEWNEIQSERRTSLSVQLVGTVLLIKVFGLENWAVSDPDINSTITPEMLYRPANFTLQFAVAILVYVLVYVIQWLLLSVVYERYIKNGIQEFVDVCSLANISVFILTLENFGYYIHGRSAHGFADTDMQTIMNQLRREEEDLVGHRGLLPASDHQTFQMYIPSQLRSYYHRLMPPPPMAKPLPTAVSTALRLKLTGSSSADFDRSVVAYHNMNKFLAAFLEHALRDLDYEVRDKLFAEALLDIEFSDVPGKAVFYIDNGHSFDKVLFYGNEFTLFSMDLMVFCFFQVVTGNFLMAAIVTALIAKALMVIRHVGGRKNLAK
;
A
#
# COMPACT_ATOMS: atom_id res chain seq x y z
N MET A 1 45.39 -16.78 31.31
CA MET A 1 44.00 -16.55 30.86
C MET A 1 43.97 -15.20 30.19
N THR A 2 43.62 -15.15 28.92
CA THR A 2 43.49 -13.91 28.14
C THR A 2 42.02 -13.53 28.05
N SER A 3 41.71 -12.24 28.19
CA SER A 3 40.35 -11.76 27.92
C SER A 3 40.04 -12.00 26.44
N LEU A 4 38.82 -12.48 26.17
CA LEU A 4 38.38 -12.80 24.83
C LEU A 4 38.28 -11.52 23.99
N ARG A 5 39.08 -11.42 22.94
CA ARG A 5 38.96 -10.37 21.92
C ARG A 5 38.23 -10.91 20.70
N GLY A 6 37.60 -10.02 19.94
CA GLY A 6 36.82 -10.36 18.75
C GLY A 6 37.65 -11.11 17.71
N SER A 7 38.95 -10.81 17.63
CA SER A 7 39.91 -11.51 16.75
C SER A 7 40.25 -12.93 17.20
N GLY A 8 39.92 -13.32 18.43
CA GLY A 8 40.35 -14.60 19.03
C GLY A 8 39.47 -15.80 18.69
N LEU A 9 38.25 -15.59 18.20
CA LEU A 9 37.29 -16.66 17.84
C LEU A 9 36.99 -16.74 16.35
N GLN A 10 37.63 -15.92 15.53
CA GLN A 10 37.37 -15.87 14.10
C GLN A 10 38.66 -15.79 13.29
N LEU A 11 38.62 -16.34 12.08
CA LEU A 11 39.74 -16.32 11.14
C LEU A 11 39.74 -15.09 10.22
N CYS A 12 38.65 -14.31 10.22
CA CYS A 12 38.51 -13.17 9.33
C CYS A 12 39.43 -12.00 9.74
N PRO A 13 40.14 -11.37 8.79
CA PRO A 13 40.90 -10.15 9.08
C PRO A 13 39.96 -8.94 9.25
N GLY A 14 40.38 -7.97 10.06
CA GLY A 14 39.62 -6.74 10.30
C GLY A 14 40.31 -5.84 11.33
N GLU A 15 39.80 -4.61 11.47
CA GLU A 15 40.22 -3.71 12.55
C GLU A 15 39.73 -4.24 13.90
N TRP A 16 40.55 -4.08 14.94
CA TRP A 16 40.24 -4.58 16.28
C TRP A 16 38.94 -3.98 16.84
N THR A 17 38.69 -2.70 16.60
CA THR A 17 37.45 -2.00 16.99
C THR A 17 36.20 -2.65 16.40
N SER A 18 36.22 -2.94 15.10
CA SER A 18 35.12 -3.60 14.40
C SER A 18 34.94 -5.06 14.79
N GLN A 19 36.01 -5.75 15.18
CA GLN A 19 35.93 -7.16 15.62
C GLN A 19 35.47 -7.29 17.06
N ASP A 20 35.97 -6.44 17.97
CA ASP A 20 35.56 -6.44 19.38
C ASP A 20 34.09 -6.04 19.55
N ALA A 21 33.55 -5.28 18.58
CA ALA A 21 32.13 -4.96 18.49
C ALA A 21 31.20 -6.19 18.38
N ALA A 22 31.73 -7.38 18.09
CA ALA A 22 30.98 -8.65 18.03
C ALA A 22 30.33 -9.03 19.38
N PHE A 23 30.91 -8.61 20.50
CA PHE A 23 30.40 -8.94 21.82
C PHE A 23 29.47 -7.87 22.40
N ARG A 24 29.12 -6.84 21.61
CA ARG A 24 28.13 -5.84 22.05
C ARG A 24 26.77 -6.51 22.21
N PHE A 25 26.28 -6.49 23.45
CA PHE A 25 25.01 -7.11 23.82
C PHE A 25 23.84 -6.55 23.02
N GLY A 26 22.96 -7.43 22.55
CA GLY A 26 21.75 -7.06 21.81
C GLY A 26 21.98 -6.65 20.36
N SER A 27 23.23 -6.64 19.88
CA SER A 27 23.56 -6.46 18.47
C SER A 27 23.73 -7.80 17.76
N HIS A 28 23.32 -7.91 16.50
CA HIS A 28 23.58 -9.11 15.70
C HIS A 28 24.84 -8.87 14.86
N TYR A 29 25.90 -9.61 15.17
CA TYR A 29 27.17 -9.53 14.47
C TYR A 29 27.29 -10.67 13.47
N HIS A 30 27.65 -10.36 12.23
CA HIS A 30 27.88 -11.35 11.19
C HIS A 30 28.99 -10.89 10.25
N GLN A 31 30.17 -11.49 10.40
CA GLN A 31 31.31 -11.27 9.51
C GLN A 31 31.48 -12.49 8.59
N LEU A 32 31.56 -12.23 7.28
CA LEU A 32 31.88 -13.22 6.26
C LEU A 32 33.11 -12.74 5.48
N CYS A 33 34.09 -13.61 5.31
CA CYS A 33 35.32 -13.30 4.60
C CYS A 33 35.79 -14.46 3.73
N ARG A 34 36.60 -14.12 2.72
CA ARG A 34 37.30 -15.10 1.87
C ARG A 34 38.78 -15.10 2.20
N LEU A 35 39.29 -16.27 2.54
CA LEU A 35 40.70 -16.47 2.91
C LEU A 35 41.38 -17.39 1.91
N LEU A 36 42.63 -17.09 1.60
CA LEU A 36 43.48 -18.01 0.85
C LEU A 36 44.16 -19.00 1.83
N PRO A 37 44.24 -20.30 1.49
CA PRO A 37 44.98 -21.28 2.29
C PRO A 37 46.40 -20.82 2.64
N SER A 38 47.09 -20.18 1.69
CA SER A 38 48.41 -19.59 1.89
C SER A 38 48.46 -18.55 3.02
N GLN A 39 47.46 -17.68 3.11
CA GLN A 39 47.34 -16.67 4.15
C GLN A 39 47.03 -17.29 5.52
N LEU A 40 46.11 -18.26 5.56
CA LEU A 40 45.71 -18.96 6.78
C LEU A 40 46.89 -19.69 7.45
N LEU A 41 47.70 -20.39 6.64
CA LEU A 41 48.85 -21.14 7.15
C LEU A 41 50.03 -20.24 7.53
N SER A 42 50.12 -19.05 6.93
CA SER A 42 51.14 -18.07 7.30
C SER A 42 50.90 -17.47 8.70
N SER A 43 49.63 -17.29 9.08
CA SER A 43 49.22 -16.69 10.35
C SER A 43 49.05 -17.70 11.49
N LEU A 44 48.61 -18.92 11.19
CA LEU A 44 48.35 -19.98 12.18
C LEU A 44 49.14 -21.25 11.83
N ARG A 45 50.42 -21.29 12.25
CA ARG A 45 51.35 -22.40 11.95
C ARG A 45 51.20 -23.63 12.85
N GLN A 46 50.53 -23.50 14.00
CA GLN A 46 50.40 -24.58 14.98
C GLN A 46 48.94 -24.73 15.40
N THR A 47 48.50 -25.98 15.57
CA THR A 47 47.19 -26.31 16.12
C THR A 47 47.14 -25.90 17.59
N GLU A 48 46.31 -24.91 17.92
CA GLU A 48 46.02 -24.51 19.30
C GLU A 48 44.63 -25.01 19.71
N LEU A 49 44.54 -25.60 20.91
CA LEU A 49 43.28 -26.02 21.51
C LEU A 49 42.78 -24.95 22.48
N PHE A 50 41.56 -24.49 22.26
CA PHE A 50 40.88 -23.47 23.05
C PHE A 50 39.85 -24.10 23.98
N ASP A 51 39.78 -23.59 25.21
CA ASP A 51 38.70 -23.86 26.17
C ASP A 51 38.04 -22.52 26.54
N LEU A 52 36.73 -22.40 26.31
CA LEU A 52 35.98 -21.16 26.54
C LEU A 52 35.32 -21.15 27.92
N TYR A 53 35.48 -20.04 28.64
CA TYR A 53 34.90 -19.84 29.96
C TYR A 53 34.15 -18.51 30.05
N LEU A 54 33.01 -18.51 30.71
CA LEU A 54 32.26 -17.32 31.11
C LEU A 54 32.62 -16.97 32.56
N GLN A 55 33.14 -15.76 32.77
CA GLN A 55 33.41 -15.24 34.10
C GLN A 55 32.14 -14.60 34.68
N PHE A 56 31.65 -15.11 35.81
CA PHE A 56 30.50 -14.57 36.53
C PHE A 56 30.75 -14.61 38.04
N ASN A 57 30.64 -13.46 38.72
CA ASN A 57 30.86 -13.30 40.17
C ASN A 57 32.11 -14.04 40.68
N SER A 58 33.25 -13.81 40.02
CA SER A 58 34.56 -14.42 40.33
C SER A 58 34.70 -15.93 40.07
N SER A 59 33.65 -16.59 39.58
CA SER A 59 33.67 -17.99 39.15
C SER A 59 33.78 -18.11 37.63
N LEU A 60 34.45 -19.16 37.15
CA LEU A 60 34.58 -19.48 35.72
C LEU A 60 33.68 -20.65 35.37
N TYR A 61 32.70 -20.41 34.51
CA TYR A 61 31.79 -21.41 33.99
C TYR A 61 32.26 -21.85 32.60
N SER A 62 32.53 -23.14 32.41
CA SER A 62 32.89 -23.66 31.08
C SER A 62 31.70 -23.56 30.14
N LEU A 63 31.93 -23.09 28.92
CA LEU A 63 30.89 -22.98 27.91
C LEU A 63 30.81 -24.24 27.04
N PRO A 64 29.60 -24.73 26.73
CA PRO A 64 29.42 -25.87 25.85
C PRO A 64 29.74 -25.52 24.39
N VAL A 65 30.39 -26.46 23.70
CA VAL A 65 30.72 -26.36 22.27
C VAL A 65 30.01 -27.46 21.49
N LEU A 66 29.19 -27.08 20.52
CA LEU A 66 28.49 -28.00 19.62
C LEU A 66 29.23 -28.10 18.29
N ASN A 67 29.93 -29.20 18.05
CA ASN A 67 30.57 -29.46 16.75
C ASN A 67 29.58 -30.15 15.80
N THR A 68 29.13 -29.45 14.76
CA THR A 68 28.18 -29.98 13.78
C THR A 68 28.76 -31.08 12.87
N ASN A 69 30.08 -31.19 12.77
CA ASN A 69 30.76 -32.25 12.02
C ASN A 69 30.95 -33.54 12.85
N TYR A 70 30.58 -33.54 14.14
CA TYR A 70 30.76 -34.70 14.99
C TYR A 70 29.97 -35.91 14.48
N GLN A 71 30.67 -37.01 14.26
CA GLN A 71 30.14 -38.26 13.77
C GLN A 71 30.32 -39.36 14.82
N GLN A 72 29.24 -40.07 15.12
CA GLN A 72 29.26 -41.24 15.98
C GLN A 72 28.72 -42.44 15.19
N GLY A 73 29.63 -43.30 14.73
CA GLY A 73 29.29 -44.37 13.79
C GLY A 73 28.79 -43.80 12.46
N ASN A 74 27.55 -44.14 12.07
CA ASN A 74 26.92 -43.67 10.84
C ASN A 74 25.98 -42.47 11.04
N ARG A 75 25.89 -41.90 12.25
CA ARG A 75 24.99 -40.78 12.57
C ARG A 75 25.77 -39.51 12.88
N PHE A 76 25.12 -38.38 12.61
CA PHE A 76 25.59 -37.03 12.95
C PHE A 76 24.63 -36.45 14.00
N PRO A 77 24.76 -36.86 15.28
CA PRO A 77 23.79 -36.51 16.32
C PRO A 77 23.62 -34.99 16.49
N ASN A 78 24.70 -34.23 16.28
CA ASN A 78 24.71 -32.77 16.40
C ASN A 78 24.05 -32.02 15.22
N LYS A 79 23.51 -32.75 14.22
CA LYS A 79 22.69 -32.19 13.13
C LYS A 79 21.21 -32.49 13.31
N GLU A 80 20.85 -33.37 14.23
CA GLU A 80 19.46 -33.76 14.46
C GLU A 80 18.73 -32.67 15.28
N ALA A 81 17.41 -32.56 15.09
CA ALA A 81 16.59 -31.54 15.76
C ALA A 81 16.42 -31.80 17.26
N ASP A 82 16.59 -33.04 17.71
CA ASP A 82 16.44 -33.44 19.11
C ASP A 82 17.68 -33.03 19.92
N VAL A 83 17.54 -31.99 20.74
CA VAL A 83 18.59 -31.44 21.60
C VAL A 83 19.09 -32.46 22.62
N GLY A 84 18.26 -33.45 23.01
CA GLY A 84 18.64 -34.48 23.97
C GLY A 84 19.73 -35.43 23.47
N GLN A 85 19.92 -35.50 22.15
CA GLN A 85 20.90 -36.38 21.52
C GLN A 85 22.24 -35.69 21.24
N TRP A 86 22.31 -34.37 21.42
CA TRP A 86 23.52 -33.61 21.13
C TRP A 86 24.68 -33.99 22.04
N GLN A 87 25.85 -34.19 21.43
CA GLN A 87 27.11 -34.43 22.11
C GLN A 87 27.92 -33.13 22.14
N LEU A 88 27.95 -32.50 23.32
CA LEU A 88 28.66 -31.25 23.56
C LEU A 88 30.10 -31.50 23.98
N MET A 89 31.01 -30.67 23.48
CA MET A 89 32.44 -30.72 23.74
C MET A 89 32.89 -29.48 24.53
N ARG A 90 34.14 -29.50 24.99
CA ARG A 90 34.77 -28.36 25.69
C ARG A 90 35.85 -27.69 24.83
N ARG A 91 36.76 -28.51 24.29
CA ARG A 91 37.89 -28.05 23.48
C ARG A 91 37.52 -27.93 22.02
N PHE A 92 38.05 -26.90 21.38
CA PHE A 92 37.97 -26.70 19.94
C PHE A 92 39.27 -26.09 19.41
N PHE A 93 39.43 -26.02 18.09
CA PHE A 93 40.58 -25.39 17.44
C PHE A 93 40.10 -24.49 16.31
N LEU A 94 40.94 -23.53 15.90
CA LEU A 94 40.64 -22.69 14.74
C LEU A 94 41.17 -23.32 13.44
N VAL A 95 42.37 -23.90 13.50
CA VAL A 95 43.03 -24.62 12.40
C VAL A 95 43.73 -25.83 13.00
N ASP A 96 43.56 -26.99 12.37
CA ASP A 96 44.31 -28.18 12.68
C ASP A 96 45.13 -28.69 11.50
N THR A 97 46.44 -28.66 11.68
CA THR A 97 47.45 -29.16 10.74
C THR A 97 48.08 -30.48 11.19
N VAL A 98 47.66 -31.04 12.32
CA VAL A 98 48.29 -32.20 12.96
C VAL A 98 47.50 -33.48 12.72
N SER A 99 46.17 -33.47 12.86
CA SER A 99 45.38 -34.71 12.79
C SER A 99 45.27 -35.30 11.38
N GLY A 100 45.50 -34.50 10.33
CA GLY A 100 45.52 -34.93 8.93
C GLY A 100 46.89 -35.38 8.41
N LYS A 101 47.87 -35.65 9.29
CA LYS A 101 49.16 -36.23 8.92
C LYS A 101 49.10 -37.76 9.01
N PRO A 102 49.30 -38.50 7.90
CA PRO A 102 49.40 -39.95 7.95
C PRO A 102 50.68 -40.40 8.68
N VAL A 103 50.62 -41.51 9.40
CA VAL A 103 51.75 -42.06 10.19
C VAL A 103 53.00 -42.32 9.34
N SER A 104 52.83 -42.52 8.02
CA SER A 104 53.89 -42.85 7.07
C SER A 104 54.64 -41.65 6.50
N THR A 105 54.10 -40.42 6.54
CA THR A 105 54.73 -39.24 5.93
C THR A 105 54.42 -37.97 6.72
N ASP A 106 55.42 -37.09 6.88
CA ASP A 106 55.27 -35.81 7.59
C ASP A 106 54.57 -34.72 6.74
N LYS A 107 53.98 -35.10 5.59
CA LYS A 107 53.20 -34.21 4.71
C LYS A 107 51.74 -34.26 5.12
N VAL A 108 51.15 -33.08 5.33
CA VAL A 108 49.73 -32.96 5.69
C VAL A 108 48.86 -33.26 4.47
N GLU A 109 47.96 -34.25 4.56
CA GLU A 109 47.06 -34.61 3.46
C GLU A 109 45.76 -33.79 3.49
N VAL A 110 45.25 -33.53 4.70
CA VAL A 110 44.03 -32.76 4.94
C VAL A 110 44.27 -31.78 6.07
N ILE A 111 43.94 -30.51 5.86
CA ILE A 111 43.94 -29.49 6.92
C ILE A 111 42.50 -29.19 7.29
N GLN A 112 42.17 -29.26 8.57
CA GLN A 112 40.85 -28.85 9.06
C GLN A 112 40.91 -27.39 9.51
N PHE A 113 39.90 -26.62 9.18
CA PHE A 113 39.79 -25.22 9.61
C PHE A 113 38.37 -24.91 10.02
N LEU A 114 38.22 -23.91 10.88
CA LEU A 114 36.92 -23.45 11.33
C LEU A 114 36.23 -22.68 10.20
N GLN A 115 35.25 -23.32 9.55
CA GLN A 115 34.48 -22.73 8.46
C GLN A 115 33.41 -21.76 8.96
N SER A 116 32.71 -22.13 10.04
CA SER A 116 31.74 -21.22 10.67
C SER A 116 31.73 -21.38 12.18
N ALA A 117 31.77 -20.26 12.89
CA ALA A 117 31.52 -20.21 14.33
C ALA A 117 30.33 -19.30 14.63
N THR A 118 29.36 -19.82 15.38
CA THR A 118 28.20 -19.08 15.85
C THR A 118 28.16 -19.12 17.37
N LEU A 119 28.30 -17.96 18.01
CA LEU A 119 28.12 -17.83 19.45
C LEU A 119 26.68 -17.41 19.74
N ARG A 120 25.90 -18.36 20.24
CA ARG A 120 24.47 -18.18 20.49
C ARG A 120 24.18 -17.91 21.94
N ILE A 121 23.54 -16.76 22.20
CA ILE A 121 23.28 -16.24 23.55
C ILE A 121 21.78 -16.10 23.76
N ARG A 122 21.22 -16.90 24.68
CA ARG A 122 19.81 -16.84 25.06
C ARG A 122 19.63 -16.00 26.31
N THR A 123 18.71 -15.03 26.28
CA THR A 123 18.34 -14.25 27.47
C THR A 123 17.33 -14.99 28.33
N GLN A 124 17.40 -14.82 29.65
CA GLN A 124 16.42 -15.34 30.59
C GLN A 124 15.18 -14.43 30.62
N GLN A 125 13.99 -15.03 30.69
CA GLN A 125 12.71 -14.34 30.83
C GLN A 125 12.15 -14.60 32.24
N GLY A 126 11.61 -13.58 32.92
CA GLY A 126 10.99 -13.73 34.24
C GLY A 126 11.43 -12.65 35.25
N GLU A 127 11.43 -12.99 36.55
CA GLU A 127 11.85 -12.09 37.64
C GLU A 127 13.35 -11.73 37.59
N ASP A 128 14.17 -12.58 36.97
CA ASP A 128 15.60 -12.37 36.75
C ASP A 128 15.91 -11.65 35.41
N GLN A 129 15.23 -10.53 35.14
CA GLN A 129 15.47 -9.74 33.91
C GLN A 129 16.92 -9.25 33.86
N GLY A 130 17.54 -9.34 32.68
CA GLY A 130 18.93 -8.92 32.45
C GLY A 130 19.98 -10.03 32.63
N ARG A 131 19.58 -11.29 32.86
CA ARG A 131 20.49 -12.44 32.87
C ARG A 131 20.47 -13.20 31.54
N ILE A 132 21.56 -13.92 31.26
CA ILE A 132 21.70 -14.82 30.12
C ILE A 132 21.86 -16.27 30.59
N TYR A 133 21.37 -17.21 29.79
CA TYR A 133 21.81 -18.60 29.90
C TYR A 133 23.26 -18.74 29.43
N PRO A 134 23.98 -19.80 29.87
CA PRO A 134 25.32 -20.09 29.35
C PRO A 134 25.31 -20.11 27.81
N PRO A 135 26.13 -19.27 27.15
CA PRO A 135 26.23 -19.24 25.70
C PRO A 135 26.62 -20.60 25.11
N LEU A 136 26.05 -20.92 23.94
CA LEU A 136 26.39 -22.11 23.18
C LEU A 136 27.26 -21.72 21.98
N LEU A 137 28.47 -22.30 21.89
CA LEU A 137 29.33 -22.11 20.73
C LEU A 137 29.08 -23.22 19.71
N ILE A 138 28.53 -22.88 18.55
CA ILE A 138 28.24 -23.82 17.47
C ILE A 138 29.34 -23.70 16.42
N LEU A 139 30.03 -24.80 16.13
CA LEU A 139 31.16 -24.85 15.22
C LEU A 139 30.86 -25.76 14.02
N LYS A 140 31.38 -25.36 12.87
CA LYS A 140 31.46 -26.18 11.67
C LYS A 140 32.88 -26.11 11.11
N TYR A 141 33.48 -27.26 10.91
CA TYR A 141 34.80 -27.41 10.32
C TYR A 141 34.68 -27.68 8.82
N GLY A 142 35.57 -27.04 8.05
CA GLY A 142 35.85 -27.34 6.66
C GLY A 142 37.17 -28.08 6.52
N GLU A 143 37.35 -28.74 5.38
CA GLU A 143 38.56 -29.51 5.05
C GLU A 143 39.22 -28.90 3.81
N ILE A 144 40.55 -28.79 3.85
CA ILE A 144 41.38 -28.37 2.73
C ILE A 144 42.18 -29.58 2.31
N THR A 145 41.96 -30.07 1.09
CA THR A 145 42.75 -31.17 0.54
C THR A 145 44.09 -30.67 0.01
N ALA A 146 45.09 -31.55 -0.11
CA ALA A 146 46.36 -31.22 -0.74
C ALA A 146 46.23 -30.60 -2.16
N LYS A 147 45.17 -30.94 -2.90
CA LYS A 147 44.88 -30.35 -4.22
C LYS A 147 44.39 -28.90 -4.10
N ASP A 148 43.47 -28.65 -3.16
CA ASP A 148 42.95 -27.30 -2.91
C ASP A 148 44.05 -26.37 -2.36
N LEU A 149 44.96 -26.94 -1.56
CA LEU A 149 46.15 -26.24 -1.06
C LEU A 149 47.12 -25.88 -2.18
N ALA A 150 47.38 -26.80 -3.11
CA ALA A 150 48.24 -26.54 -4.28
C ALA A 150 47.64 -25.52 -5.26
N ALA A 151 46.30 -25.48 -5.35
CA ALA A 151 45.57 -24.53 -6.20
C ALA A 151 45.26 -23.19 -5.51
N ASP A 152 45.63 -23.03 -4.22
CA ASP A 152 45.31 -21.89 -3.35
C ASP A 152 43.84 -21.44 -3.47
N LYS A 153 42.93 -22.41 -3.44
CA LYS A 153 41.50 -22.15 -3.67
C LYS A 153 40.91 -21.31 -2.52
N PRO A 154 40.16 -20.22 -2.80
CA PRO A 154 39.61 -19.37 -1.76
C PRO A 154 38.59 -20.11 -0.89
N LEU A 155 38.65 -19.87 0.42
CA LEU A 155 37.84 -20.47 1.47
C LEU A 155 36.88 -19.43 2.05
N ASP A 156 35.59 -19.74 2.11
CA ASP A 156 34.61 -18.90 2.79
C ASP A 156 34.59 -19.23 4.29
N VAL A 157 34.84 -18.23 5.14
CA VAL A 157 34.75 -18.33 6.61
C VAL A 157 33.72 -17.33 7.14
N SER A 158 32.96 -17.74 8.15
CA SER A 158 31.96 -16.89 8.80
C SER A 158 32.05 -16.93 10.33
N PHE A 159 31.82 -15.79 10.96
CA PHE A 159 31.69 -15.65 12.40
C PHE A 159 30.43 -14.86 12.75
N THR A 160 29.60 -15.41 13.62
CA THR A 160 28.30 -14.86 13.99
C THR A 160 28.13 -14.82 15.50
N VAL A 161 27.58 -13.73 16.02
CA VAL A 161 27.10 -13.65 17.41
C VAL A 161 25.63 -13.29 17.37
N ASP A 162 24.78 -14.21 17.82
CA ASP A 162 23.33 -14.07 17.82
C ASP A 162 22.76 -14.06 19.24
N PHE A 163 22.08 -12.96 19.58
CA PHE A 163 21.25 -12.85 20.77
C PHE A 163 19.81 -13.14 20.39
N TYR A 164 19.17 -14.05 21.10
CA TYR A 164 17.77 -14.40 20.84
C TYR A 164 16.97 -14.58 22.13
N MET A 165 15.67 -14.33 21.99
CA MET A 165 14.66 -14.55 23.02
C MET A 165 13.42 -15.14 22.39
N ASP A 166 12.64 -15.86 23.17
CA ASP A 166 11.34 -16.37 22.73
C ASP A 166 10.34 -15.21 22.72
N SER A 167 10.04 -14.70 21.54
CA SER A 167 9.12 -13.56 21.39
C SER A 167 7.67 -14.03 21.37
N ARG A 168 6.80 -13.35 22.13
CA ARG A 168 5.33 -13.53 22.06
C ARG A 168 4.68 -12.70 20.95
N VAL A 169 5.45 -11.89 20.21
CA VAL A 169 4.91 -10.96 19.22
C VAL A 169 4.15 -11.67 18.11
N THR A 170 4.63 -12.82 17.62
CA THR A 170 3.93 -13.62 16.59
C THR A 170 2.56 -14.09 17.07
N TYR A 171 2.47 -14.59 18.31
CA TYR A 171 1.20 -14.97 18.93
C TYR A 171 0.25 -13.77 19.10
N THR A 172 0.77 -12.61 19.47
CA THR A 172 -0.01 -11.37 19.55
C THR A 172 -0.54 -10.95 18.18
N ILE A 173 0.26 -11.07 17.12
CA ILE A 173 -0.18 -10.84 15.73
C ILE A 173 -1.34 -11.76 15.37
N ASP A 174 -1.24 -13.06 15.66
CA ASP A 174 -2.31 -14.03 15.35
C ASP A 174 -3.64 -13.69 16.04
N ILE A 175 -3.61 -13.24 17.31
CA ILE A 175 -4.81 -12.79 18.03
C ILE A 175 -5.42 -11.55 17.35
N TRP A 176 -4.61 -10.52 17.09
CA TRP A 176 -5.10 -9.28 16.47
C TRP A 176 -5.65 -9.51 15.07
N LEU A 177 -4.98 -10.36 14.28
CA LEU A 177 -5.47 -10.78 12.98
C LEU A 177 -6.81 -11.49 13.10
N GLY A 178 -6.95 -12.47 14.01
CA GLY A 178 -8.21 -13.18 14.21
C GLY A 178 -9.38 -12.25 14.56
N VAL A 179 -9.17 -11.33 15.51
CA VAL A 179 -10.21 -10.39 15.94
C VAL A 179 -10.57 -9.39 14.84
N LEU A 180 -9.57 -8.73 14.25
CA LEU A 180 -9.82 -7.70 13.23
C LEU A 180 -10.36 -8.29 11.93
N CYS A 181 -9.92 -9.48 11.53
CA CYS A 181 -10.49 -10.16 10.37
C CYS A 181 -11.98 -10.46 10.57
N GLY A 182 -12.37 -10.95 11.75
CA GLY A 182 -13.78 -11.16 12.08
C GLY A 182 -14.63 -9.89 11.92
N LEU A 183 -14.14 -8.76 12.45
CA LEU A 183 -14.80 -7.46 12.31
C LEU A 183 -14.85 -7.00 10.85
N THR A 184 -13.77 -7.18 10.07
CA THR A 184 -13.76 -6.80 8.65
C THR A 184 -14.73 -7.59 7.80
N VAL A 185 -14.95 -8.88 8.10
CA VAL A 185 -15.92 -9.69 7.34
C VAL A 185 -17.33 -9.19 7.58
N VAL A 186 -17.68 -8.85 8.83
CA VAL A 186 -18.98 -8.24 9.16
C VAL A 186 -19.14 -6.88 8.47
N TRP A 187 -18.11 -6.04 8.51
CA TRP A 187 -18.11 -4.75 7.84
C TRP A 187 -18.25 -4.89 6.31
N SER A 188 -17.56 -5.86 5.71
CA SER A 188 -17.65 -6.16 4.27
C SER A 188 -19.05 -6.63 3.89
N ALA A 189 -19.69 -7.43 4.73
CA ALA A 189 -21.06 -7.88 4.52
C ALA A 189 -22.06 -6.72 4.55
N LEU A 190 -21.92 -5.79 5.50
CA LEU A 190 -22.75 -4.58 5.58
C LEU A 190 -22.58 -3.69 4.34
N GLN A 191 -21.34 -3.45 3.90
CA GLN A 191 -21.08 -2.68 2.68
C GLN A 191 -21.60 -3.37 1.42
N THR A 192 -21.46 -4.70 1.33
CA THR A 192 -21.99 -5.47 0.20
C THR A 192 -23.50 -5.43 0.16
N TRP A 193 -24.16 -5.48 1.32
CA TRP A 193 -25.61 -5.32 1.41
C TRP A 193 -26.06 -3.92 0.95
N SER A 194 -25.36 -2.86 1.36
CA SER A 194 -25.58 -1.50 0.86
C SER A 194 -25.47 -1.43 -0.66
N HIS A 195 -24.41 -2.01 -1.21
CA HIS A 195 -24.19 -2.08 -2.66
C HIS A 195 -25.29 -2.87 -3.38
N ALA A 196 -25.68 -4.04 -2.87
CA ALA A 196 -26.74 -4.85 -3.45
C ALA A 196 -28.09 -4.10 -3.49
N LYS A 197 -28.42 -3.39 -2.41
CA LYS A 197 -29.60 -2.52 -2.33
C LYS A 197 -29.54 -1.42 -3.40
N ARG A 198 -28.42 -0.70 -3.50
CA ARG A 198 -28.19 0.37 -4.49
C ARG A 198 -28.20 -0.12 -5.94
N SER A 199 -27.87 -1.39 -6.18
CA SER A 199 -27.92 -2.04 -7.49
C SER A 199 -29.28 -2.69 -7.81
N ALA A 200 -30.29 -2.53 -6.94
CA ALA A 200 -31.62 -3.14 -7.08
C ALA A 200 -31.65 -4.68 -7.05
N HIS A 201 -30.60 -5.34 -6.55
CA HIS A 201 -30.56 -6.79 -6.39
C HIS A 201 -31.29 -7.17 -5.09
N LEU A 202 -32.47 -7.79 -5.22
CA LEU A 202 -33.32 -8.22 -4.09
C LEU A 202 -32.95 -9.61 -3.56
N VAL A 203 -32.12 -10.37 -4.28
CA VAL A 203 -31.76 -11.76 -3.97
C VAL A 203 -30.24 -11.89 -3.92
N ILE A 204 -29.74 -12.69 -2.97
CA ILE A 204 -28.32 -13.07 -2.92
C ILE A 204 -28.04 -14.02 -4.10
N ASP A 205 -27.45 -13.46 -5.14
CA ASP A 205 -26.98 -14.14 -6.34
C ASP A 205 -25.45 -14.37 -6.30
N LEU A 206 -24.92 -15.10 -7.28
CA LEU A 206 -23.47 -15.33 -7.39
C LEU A 206 -22.70 -14.00 -7.54
N LEU A 207 -23.32 -12.99 -8.13
CA LEU A 207 -22.71 -11.67 -8.36
C LEU A 207 -22.51 -10.91 -7.04
N THR A 208 -23.51 -10.89 -6.17
CA THR A 208 -23.40 -10.30 -4.82
C THR A 208 -22.41 -11.04 -3.94
N LEU A 209 -22.29 -12.36 -4.07
CA LEU A 209 -21.22 -13.12 -3.38
C LEU A 209 -19.82 -12.76 -3.92
N CYS A 210 -19.68 -12.59 -5.24
CA CYS A 210 -18.42 -12.13 -5.84
C CYS A 210 -18.07 -10.72 -5.35
N GLN A 211 -19.06 -9.82 -5.28
CA GLN A 211 -18.89 -8.47 -4.74
C GLN A 211 -18.44 -8.51 -3.27
N LEU A 212 -18.99 -9.41 -2.45
CA LEU A 212 -18.54 -9.62 -1.07
C LEU A 212 -17.07 -9.99 -1.02
N CYS A 213 -16.61 -10.91 -1.86
CA CYS A 213 -15.20 -11.29 -1.93
C CYS A 213 -14.30 -10.11 -2.35
N LEU A 214 -14.72 -9.29 -3.32
CA LEU A 214 -13.96 -8.13 -3.78
C LEU A 214 -13.84 -7.06 -2.69
N VAL A 215 -14.94 -6.76 -1.99
CA VAL A 215 -14.96 -5.80 -0.87
C VAL A 215 -14.14 -6.33 0.31
N ALA A 216 -14.30 -7.61 0.65
CA ALA A 216 -13.54 -8.25 1.73
C ALA A 216 -12.04 -8.28 1.45
N ALA A 217 -11.62 -8.48 0.20
CA ALA A 217 -10.20 -8.44 -0.17
C ALA A 217 -9.55 -7.09 0.19
N GLY A 218 -10.23 -5.97 -0.09
CA GLY A 218 -9.73 -4.63 0.26
C GLY A 218 -9.62 -4.42 1.78
N HIS A 219 -10.66 -4.78 2.54
CA HIS A 219 -10.64 -4.63 3.99
C HIS A 219 -9.61 -5.54 4.68
N LEU A 220 -9.50 -6.80 4.24
CA LEU A 220 -8.50 -7.75 4.75
C LEU A 220 -7.08 -7.29 4.43
N SER A 221 -6.85 -6.77 3.22
CA SER A 221 -5.56 -6.18 2.84
C SER A 221 -5.13 -5.09 3.82
N ASN A 222 -6.03 -4.15 4.12
CA ASN A 222 -5.77 -3.06 5.06
C ASN A 222 -5.42 -3.60 6.46
N VAL A 223 -6.17 -4.58 6.96
CA VAL A 223 -5.93 -5.16 8.29
C VAL A 223 -4.63 -5.93 8.36
N PHE A 224 -4.34 -6.79 7.37
CA PHE A 224 -3.07 -7.53 7.31
C PHE A 224 -1.88 -6.60 7.33
N PHE A 225 -1.90 -5.57 6.48
CA PHE A 225 -0.82 -4.61 6.42
C PHE A 225 -0.71 -3.77 7.70
N LEU A 226 -1.84 -3.33 8.27
CA LEU A 226 -1.87 -2.53 9.50
C LEU A 226 -1.29 -3.30 10.68
N VAL A 227 -1.75 -4.53 10.93
CA VAL A 227 -1.30 -5.32 12.09
C VAL A 227 0.19 -5.62 12.01
N VAL A 228 0.67 -6.03 10.83
CA VAL A 228 2.07 -6.36 10.62
C VAL A 228 2.96 -5.12 10.63
N GLY A 229 2.47 -4.01 10.05
CA GLY A 229 3.14 -2.71 10.12
C GLY A 229 3.29 -2.19 11.54
N LEU A 230 2.22 -2.26 12.34
CA LEU A 230 2.24 -1.88 13.76
C LEU A 230 3.17 -2.79 14.58
N ALA A 231 3.19 -4.09 14.31
CA ALA A 231 4.11 -5.01 14.97
C ALA A 231 5.57 -4.70 14.63
N ALA A 232 5.87 -4.38 13.36
CA ALA A 232 7.21 -4.00 12.93
C ALA A 232 7.67 -2.67 13.56
N VAL A 233 6.79 -1.66 13.58
CA VAL A 233 7.05 -0.36 14.23
C VAL A 233 7.22 -0.54 15.73
N HIS A 234 6.40 -1.35 16.38
CA HIS A 234 6.56 -1.72 17.78
C HIS A 234 7.94 -2.36 18.02
N SER A 235 8.34 -3.35 17.21
CA SER A 235 9.67 -3.97 17.32
C SER A 235 10.80 -2.95 17.16
N LEU A 236 10.71 -2.01 16.22
CA LEU A 236 11.70 -0.95 16.04
C LEU A 236 11.80 -0.04 17.26
N VAL A 237 10.66 0.49 17.72
CA VAL A 237 10.62 1.45 18.84
C VAL A 237 11.12 0.82 20.13
N TYR A 238 10.71 -0.41 20.45
CA TYR A 238 11.18 -1.09 21.66
C TYR A 238 12.64 -1.55 21.57
N TYR A 239 13.08 -2.04 20.41
CA TYR A 239 14.46 -2.48 20.24
C TYR A 239 15.45 -1.31 20.35
N LYS A 240 15.11 -0.16 19.76
CA LYS A 240 15.97 1.04 19.73
C LYS A 240 15.78 1.99 20.92
N GLY A 241 14.60 1.99 21.54
CA GLY A 241 14.23 2.91 22.62
C GLY A 241 14.46 2.36 24.03
N GLN A 242 15.05 1.18 24.17
CA GLN A 242 15.25 0.53 25.47
C GLN A 242 16.57 0.96 26.14
N SER A 243 16.52 1.27 27.43
CA SER A 243 17.69 1.46 28.29
C SER A 243 18.12 0.17 29.02
N VAL A 244 17.18 -0.76 29.19
CA VAL A 244 17.37 -2.11 29.73
C VAL A 244 16.77 -3.10 28.75
N THR A 245 17.48 -4.19 28.46
CA THR A 245 17.08 -5.12 27.40
C THR A 245 15.80 -5.87 27.74
N GLN A 246 14.70 -5.46 27.11
CA GLN A 246 13.38 -6.10 27.21
C GLN A 246 13.01 -6.85 25.93
N VAL A 247 13.39 -6.29 24.77
CA VAL A 247 13.09 -6.85 23.45
C VAL A 247 14.38 -6.92 22.64
N LEU A 248 14.75 -8.12 22.19
CA LEU A 248 15.87 -8.31 21.28
C LEU A 248 15.42 -8.15 19.82
N LEU A 249 16.39 -8.23 18.92
CA LEU A 249 16.16 -8.19 17.48
C LEU A 249 15.03 -9.15 17.06
N PRO A 250 14.15 -8.75 16.12
CA PRO A 250 13.13 -9.61 15.53
C PRO A 250 13.69 -10.99 15.15
N SER A 251 12.97 -12.05 15.54
CA SER A 251 13.36 -13.41 15.20
C SER A 251 13.12 -13.68 13.72
N ARG A 252 13.84 -14.66 13.16
CA ARG A 252 13.63 -15.09 11.76
C ARG A 252 12.18 -15.52 11.49
N ALA A 253 11.53 -16.13 12.48
CA ALA A 253 10.11 -16.47 12.37
C ALA A 253 9.23 -15.22 12.22
N LEU A 254 9.50 -14.14 12.96
CA LEU A 254 8.78 -12.88 12.78
C LEU A 254 9.05 -12.25 11.41
N ASP A 255 10.30 -12.27 10.94
CA ASP A 255 10.66 -11.80 9.60
C ASP A 255 9.87 -12.55 8.51
N ASP A 256 9.79 -13.88 8.58
CA ASP A 256 9.03 -14.72 7.63
C ASP A 256 7.52 -14.43 7.67
N TYR A 257 6.97 -14.21 8.87
CA TYR A 257 5.57 -13.81 9.06
C TYR A 257 5.30 -12.45 8.40
N VAL A 258 6.12 -11.44 8.71
CA VAL A 258 5.99 -10.08 8.14
C VAL A 258 6.08 -10.15 6.62
N HIS A 259 7.08 -10.86 6.09
CA HIS A 259 7.30 -11.05 4.66
C HIS A 259 6.06 -11.63 3.97
N THR A 260 5.50 -12.71 4.51
CA THR A 260 4.35 -13.40 3.93
C THR A 260 3.09 -12.51 3.91
N TYR A 261 2.77 -11.86 5.02
CA TYR A 261 1.58 -11.02 5.11
C TYR A 261 1.67 -9.74 4.26
N VAL A 262 2.85 -9.17 4.07
CA VAL A 262 3.04 -8.02 3.16
C VAL A 262 2.71 -8.42 1.72
N ILE A 263 3.17 -9.59 1.26
CA ILE A 263 2.87 -10.11 -0.09
C ILE A 263 1.37 -10.36 -0.26
N VAL A 264 0.73 -10.99 0.73
CA VAL A 264 -0.72 -11.27 0.70
C VAL A 264 -1.52 -9.96 0.71
N ALA A 265 -1.17 -9.02 1.59
CA ALA A 265 -1.84 -7.73 1.68
C ALA A 265 -1.74 -6.93 0.37
N PHE A 266 -0.55 -6.87 -0.24
CA PHE A 266 -0.36 -6.23 -1.55
C PHE A 266 -1.22 -6.88 -2.64
N SER A 267 -1.25 -8.21 -2.70
CA SER A 267 -2.02 -8.95 -3.72
C SER A 267 -3.53 -8.66 -3.60
N LEU A 268 -4.05 -8.63 -2.37
CA LEU A 268 -5.46 -8.29 -2.11
C LEU A 268 -5.76 -6.81 -2.39
N LYS A 269 -4.82 -5.89 -2.08
CA LYS A 269 -4.96 -4.45 -2.37
C LYS A 269 -5.07 -4.20 -3.87
N LEU A 270 -4.27 -4.91 -4.66
CA LEU A 270 -4.31 -4.80 -6.12
C LEU A 270 -5.70 -5.14 -6.66
N VAL A 271 -6.36 -6.18 -6.12
CA VAL A 271 -7.73 -6.55 -6.49
C VAL A 271 -8.72 -5.43 -6.16
N GLU A 272 -8.62 -4.84 -4.96
CA GLU A 272 -9.46 -3.71 -4.55
C GLU A 272 -9.31 -2.50 -5.50
N VAL A 273 -8.07 -2.11 -5.81
CA VAL A 273 -7.80 -0.96 -6.69
C VAL A 273 -8.29 -1.22 -8.10
N VAL A 274 -8.10 -2.42 -8.63
CA VAL A 274 -8.64 -2.79 -9.96
C VAL A 274 -10.17 -2.73 -9.96
N ASN A 275 -10.83 -3.23 -8.92
CA ASN A 275 -12.28 -3.13 -8.79
C ASN A 275 -12.76 -1.67 -8.69
N MET A 276 -12.10 -0.84 -7.87
CA MET A 276 -12.40 0.59 -7.76
C MET A 276 -12.25 1.29 -9.12
N MET A 277 -11.17 1.02 -9.85
CA MET A 277 -10.93 1.57 -11.19
C MET A 277 -12.02 1.15 -12.18
N TRP A 278 -12.40 -0.13 -12.16
CA TRP A 278 -13.48 -0.65 -13.00
C TRP A 278 -14.81 0.05 -12.72
N GLN A 279 -15.17 0.21 -11.45
CA GLN A 279 -16.39 0.91 -11.03
C GLN A 279 -16.37 2.37 -11.50
N GLN A 280 -15.28 3.11 -11.27
CA GLN A 280 -15.15 4.51 -11.71
C GLN A 280 -15.16 4.66 -13.24
N MET A 281 -14.65 3.68 -13.99
CA MET A 281 -14.67 3.66 -15.47
C MET A 281 -16.00 3.17 -16.06
N SER A 282 -16.98 2.80 -15.22
CA SER A 282 -18.28 2.28 -15.66
C SER A 282 -19.45 3.19 -15.28
N VAL A 283 -19.15 4.40 -14.78
CA VAL A 283 -20.15 5.39 -14.34
C VAL A 283 -20.86 5.99 -15.54
N ASP A 284 -22.17 6.20 -15.42
CA ASP A 284 -22.96 6.93 -16.40
C ASP A 284 -23.08 8.39 -15.96
N ILE A 285 -22.67 9.33 -16.81
CA ILE A 285 -22.69 10.77 -16.51
C ILE A 285 -23.54 11.46 -17.57
N PHE A 286 -24.53 12.21 -17.13
CA PHE A 286 -25.37 13.00 -18.01
C PHE A 286 -25.30 14.47 -17.62
N LEU A 287 -25.01 15.34 -18.59
CA LEU A 287 -24.97 16.78 -18.43
C LEU A 287 -26.31 17.36 -18.85
N ILE A 288 -27.01 18.01 -17.90
CA ILE A 288 -28.32 18.63 -18.12
C ILE A 288 -28.08 20.10 -18.42
N ASP A 289 -28.45 20.55 -19.62
CA ASP A 289 -28.36 21.95 -20.02
C ASP A 289 -29.70 22.65 -19.79
N TRP A 290 -29.69 23.67 -18.93
CA TRP A 290 -30.86 24.46 -18.56
C TRP A 290 -31.11 25.65 -19.49
N GLU A 291 -30.19 25.95 -20.42
CA GLU A 291 -30.36 27.07 -21.34
C GLU A 291 -31.48 26.81 -22.34
N ARG A 292 -32.29 27.84 -22.59
CA ARG A 292 -33.42 27.77 -23.50
C ARG A 292 -33.08 28.49 -24.81
N PRO A 293 -33.53 27.99 -25.97
CA PRO A 293 -33.32 28.68 -27.23
C PRO A 293 -33.98 30.07 -27.19
N ARG A 294 -33.24 31.10 -27.61
CA ARG A 294 -33.73 32.47 -27.61
C ARG A 294 -34.54 32.73 -28.87
N ALA A 295 -35.81 33.13 -28.70
CA ALA A 295 -36.63 33.58 -29.81
C ALA A 295 -36.24 35.02 -30.18
N THR A 296 -35.62 35.21 -31.34
CA THR A 296 -35.52 36.53 -31.98
C THR A 296 -36.69 36.71 -32.95
N LYS A 297 -37.08 37.96 -33.24
CA LYS A 297 -38.31 38.31 -33.97
C LYS A 297 -38.53 37.54 -35.28
N ASP A 298 -37.45 37.07 -35.94
CA ASP A 298 -37.52 36.33 -37.20
C ASP A 298 -36.92 34.92 -37.16
N ASN A 299 -36.26 34.50 -36.06
CA ASN A 299 -35.64 33.16 -35.95
C ASN A 299 -35.41 32.72 -34.49
N THR A 300 -35.47 31.41 -34.22
CA THR A 300 -35.00 30.80 -32.97
C THR A 300 -33.50 30.56 -33.04
N GLN A 301 -32.73 31.21 -32.17
CA GLN A 301 -31.29 30.92 -32.04
C GLN A 301 -31.12 29.61 -31.26
N PRO A 302 -30.37 28.63 -31.80
CA PRO A 302 -30.09 27.37 -31.10
C PRO A 302 -29.18 27.62 -29.91
N VAL A 303 -29.25 26.74 -28.91
CA VAL A 303 -28.41 26.79 -27.73
C VAL A 303 -26.98 26.37 -28.08
N SER A 304 -25.99 27.12 -27.61
CA SER A 304 -24.57 26.80 -27.78
C SER A 304 -24.17 25.58 -26.94
N ILE A 305 -23.51 24.60 -27.58
CA ILE A 305 -22.99 23.38 -26.92
C ILE A 305 -21.68 23.63 -26.15
N TRP A 306 -21.02 24.79 -26.36
CA TRP A 306 -19.70 25.05 -25.80
C TRP A 306 -19.67 25.02 -24.27
N ARG A 307 -20.75 25.44 -23.59
CA ARG A 307 -20.87 25.35 -22.13
C ARG A 307 -20.83 23.89 -21.66
N THR A 308 -21.57 23.01 -22.32
CA THR A 308 -21.60 21.57 -22.02
C THR A 308 -20.25 20.93 -22.26
N TYR A 309 -19.59 21.30 -23.36
CA TYR A 309 -18.24 20.83 -23.66
C TYR A 309 -17.22 21.31 -22.63
N PHE A 310 -17.32 22.57 -22.19
CA PHE A 310 -16.46 23.13 -21.15
C PHE A 310 -16.61 22.36 -19.82
N VAL A 311 -17.84 22.18 -19.33
CA VAL A 311 -18.10 21.39 -18.11
C VAL A 311 -17.61 19.94 -18.25
N ALA A 312 -17.78 19.32 -19.42
CA ALA A 312 -17.25 17.98 -19.69
C ALA A 312 -15.72 17.95 -19.64
N ASN A 313 -15.05 18.99 -20.16
CA ASN A 313 -13.59 19.10 -20.10
C ASN A 313 -13.11 19.26 -18.65
N GLU A 314 -13.70 20.18 -17.89
CA GLU A 314 -13.36 20.39 -16.47
C GLU A 314 -13.58 19.09 -15.66
N TRP A 315 -14.67 18.37 -15.91
CA TRP A 315 -14.90 17.07 -15.29
C TRP A 315 -13.78 16.06 -15.65
N ASN A 316 -13.34 16.03 -16.90
CA ASN A 316 -12.26 15.14 -17.33
C ASN A 316 -10.90 15.47 -16.68
N GLU A 317 -10.66 16.74 -16.34
CA GLU A 317 -9.45 17.18 -15.64
C GLU A 317 -9.45 16.72 -14.17
N ILE A 318 -10.55 16.94 -13.43
CA ILE A 318 -10.65 16.60 -12.01
C ILE A 318 -10.69 15.09 -11.73
N GLN A 319 -11.05 14.25 -12.71
CA GLN A 319 -11.20 12.79 -12.55
C GLN A 319 -9.99 12.07 -11.95
N SER A 320 -8.80 12.54 -12.30
CA SER A 320 -7.52 11.94 -11.86
C SER A 320 -6.77 12.81 -10.87
N GLU A 321 -7.38 13.91 -10.42
CA GLU A 321 -6.82 14.77 -9.40
C GLU A 321 -6.80 14.05 -8.05
N ARG A 322 -5.66 14.15 -7.37
CA ARG A 322 -5.42 13.58 -6.05
C ARG A 322 -5.25 14.70 -5.05
N ARG A 323 -5.65 14.46 -3.81
CA ARG A 323 -5.41 15.41 -2.70
C ARG A 323 -3.93 15.57 -2.42
N THR A 324 -3.14 14.53 -2.65
CA THR A 324 -1.70 14.53 -2.38
C THR A 324 -0.86 14.31 -3.64
N SER A 325 0.35 14.87 -3.63
CA SER A 325 1.28 14.72 -4.75
C SER A 325 2.20 13.52 -4.54
N LEU A 326 2.11 12.54 -5.44
CA LEU A 326 2.98 11.37 -5.41
C LEU A 326 4.46 11.75 -5.59
N SER A 327 4.77 12.74 -6.42
CA SER A 327 6.15 13.14 -6.68
C SER A 327 6.82 13.66 -5.41
N VAL A 328 6.13 14.53 -4.67
CA VAL A 328 6.60 15.08 -3.39
C VAL A 328 6.71 13.97 -2.36
N GLN A 329 5.73 13.06 -2.31
CA GLN A 329 5.73 11.90 -1.43
C GLN A 329 6.98 11.02 -1.60
N LEU A 330 7.28 10.62 -2.84
CA LEU A 330 8.39 9.72 -3.14
C LEU A 330 9.75 10.40 -2.98
N VAL A 331 9.90 11.64 -3.46
CA VAL A 331 11.14 12.42 -3.30
C VAL A 331 11.42 12.67 -1.83
N GLY A 332 10.41 13.09 -1.05
CA GLY A 332 10.53 13.29 0.39
C GLY A 332 10.92 12.01 1.12
N THR A 333 10.27 10.90 0.79
CA THR A 333 10.58 9.59 1.41
C THR A 333 12.01 9.15 1.11
N VAL A 334 12.44 9.19 -0.17
CA VAL A 334 13.80 8.79 -0.55
C VAL A 334 14.84 9.71 0.05
N LEU A 335 14.59 11.02 0.10
CA LEU A 335 15.48 11.99 0.74
C LEU A 335 15.65 11.65 2.23
N LEU A 336 14.55 11.42 2.95
CA LEU A 336 14.61 11.02 4.37
C LEU A 336 15.37 9.71 4.58
N ILE A 337 15.09 8.68 3.79
CA ILE A 337 15.72 7.37 3.97
C ILE A 337 17.21 7.37 3.60
N LYS A 338 17.56 7.94 2.43
CA LYS A 338 18.90 7.86 1.85
C LYS A 338 19.82 9.02 2.21
N VAL A 339 19.31 10.25 2.19
CA VAL A 339 20.15 11.45 2.40
C VAL A 339 20.36 11.71 3.88
N PHE A 340 19.30 11.62 4.69
CA PHE A 340 19.43 11.73 6.15
C PHE A 340 19.87 10.42 6.83
N GLY A 341 20.03 9.34 6.07
CA GLY A 341 20.57 8.07 6.55
C GLY A 341 19.65 7.32 7.52
N LEU A 342 18.33 7.55 7.46
CA LEU A 342 17.36 6.84 8.32
C LEU A 342 17.34 5.33 8.05
N GLU A 343 17.82 4.87 6.89
CA GLU A 343 17.99 3.43 6.64
C GLU A 343 18.91 2.73 7.64
N ASN A 344 19.86 3.48 8.22
CA ASN A 344 20.79 2.94 9.22
C ASN A 344 20.08 2.61 10.55
N TRP A 345 18.86 3.10 10.76
CA TRP A 345 18.04 2.71 11.92
C TRP A 345 17.57 1.26 11.82
N ALA A 346 17.58 0.66 10.63
CA ALA A 346 17.25 -0.75 10.45
C ALA A 346 18.42 -1.71 10.72
N VAL A 347 19.63 -1.19 10.98
CA VAL A 347 20.80 -1.98 11.37
C VAL A 347 20.53 -2.67 12.70
N SER A 348 21.00 -3.91 12.84
CA SER A 348 20.86 -4.76 14.04
C SER A 348 21.76 -4.29 15.18
N ASP A 349 21.60 -3.04 15.55
CA ASP A 349 22.28 -2.32 16.62
C ASP A 349 21.23 -1.75 17.59
N PRO A 350 21.42 -1.75 18.91
CA PRO A 350 20.49 -1.07 19.81
C PRO A 350 20.50 0.47 19.64
N ASP A 351 21.62 1.08 19.23
CA ASP A 351 21.73 2.53 19.13
C ASP A 351 21.11 3.06 17.82
N ILE A 352 20.66 4.31 17.88
CA ILE A 352 20.14 5.05 16.73
C ILE A 352 21.25 5.94 16.18
N ASN A 353 21.84 5.51 15.06
CA ASN A 353 22.84 6.29 14.33
C ASN A 353 22.38 6.50 12.89
N SER A 354 22.56 7.72 12.37
CA SER A 354 22.31 8.05 10.96
C SER A 354 23.48 7.72 10.04
N THR A 355 24.64 7.39 10.60
CA THR A 355 25.87 7.03 9.87
C THR A 355 26.43 5.70 10.36
N ILE A 356 27.00 4.90 9.45
CA ILE A 356 27.65 3.64 9.80
C ILE A 356 28.99 3.95 10.47
N THR A 357 29.13 3.56 11.74
CA THR A 357 30.40 3.63 12.47
C THR A 357 31.23 2.35 12.26
N PRO A 358 32.54 2.36 12.53
CA PRO A 358 33.38 1.16 12.41
C PRO A 358 32.87 -0.05 13.21
N GLU A 359 32.20 0.18 14.34
CA GLU A 359 31.60 -0.85 15.18
C GLU A 359 30.36 -1.51 14.55
N MET A 360 29.68 -0.80 13.64
CA MET A 360 28.46 -1.26 12.97
C MET A 360 28.74 -1.99 11.65
N LEU A 361 29.98 -2.00 11.17
CA LEU A 361 30.35 -2.47 9.82
C LEU A 361 29.89 -3.91 9.53
N TYR A 362 29.94 -4.79 10.54
CA TYR A 362 29.56 -6.20 10.43
C TYR A 362 28.19 -6.51 11.05
N ARG A 363 27.35 -5.49 11.25
CA ARG A 363 25.97 -5.64 11.74
C ARG A 363 25.02 -5.58 10.54
N PRO A 364 24.47 -6.70 10.05
CA PRO A 364 23.52 -6.65 8.94
C PRO A 364 22.23 -5.95 9.38
N ALA A 365 21.52 -5.36 8.42
CA ALA A 365 20.19 -4.83 8.66
C ALA A 365 19.17 -5.96 8.85
N ASN A 366 18.21 -5.74 9.76
CA ASN A 366 17.12 -6.68 9.98
C ASN A 366 15.93 -6.32 9.11
N PHE A 367 15.29 -7.35 8.56
CA PHE A 367 14.19 -7.21 7.60
C PHE A 367 12.98 -6.49 8.22
N THR A 368 12.49 -6.96 9.37
CA THR A 368 11.34 -6.34 10.05
C THR A 368 11.62 -4.87 10.39
N LEU A 369 12.85 -4.54 10.82
CA LEU A 369 13.24 -3.15 11.10
C LEU A 369 13.31 -2.28 9.84
N GLN A 370 13.80 -2.82 8.72
CA GLN A 370 13.80 -2.10 7.44
C GLN A 370 12.38 -1.76 6.98
N PHE A 371 11.47 -2.73 7.09
CA PHE A 371 10.06 -2.53 6.80
C PHE A 371 9.40 -1.51 7.73
N ALA A 372 9.74 -1.52 9.02
CA ALA A 372 9.26 -0.52 9.98
C ALA A 372 9.71 0.91 9.63
N VAL A 373 10.99 1.10 9.27
CA VAL A 373 11.51 2.40 8.81
C VAL A 373 10.80 2.84 7.54
N ALA A 374 10.57 1.92 6.59
CA ALA A 374 9.84 2.21 5.36
C ALA A 374 8.45 2.80 5.64
N ILE A 375 7.66 2.13 6.50
CA ILE A 375 6.31 2.56 6.86
C ILE A 375 6.36 3.90 7.61
N LEU A 376 7.20 4.01 8.64
CA LEU A 376 7.24 5.19 9.50
C LEU A 376 7.57 6.44 8.69
N VAL A 377 8.60 6.37 7.83
CA VAL A 377 9.01 7.51 7.02
C VAL A 377 7.96 7.84 5.95
N TYR A 378 7.43 6.84 5.25
CA TYR A 378 6.43 7.06 4.20
C TYR A 378 5.15 7.69 4.78
N VAL A 379 4.65 7.17 5.90
CA VAL A 379 3.46 7.72 6.59
C VAL A 379 3.76 9.11 7.14
N LEU A 380 4.94 9.36 7.70
CA LEU A 380 5.33 10.68 8.19
C LEU A 380 5.27 11.74 7.08
N VAL A 381 5.87 11.46 5.91
CA VAL A 381 5.83 12.37 4.76
C VAL A 381 4.40 12.61 4.31
N TYR A 382 3.57 11.56 4.29
CA TYR A 382 2.17 11.69 3.90
C TYR A 382 1.37 12.55 4.87
N VAL A 383 1.53 12.35 6.19
CA VAL A 383 0.82 13.14 7.20
C VAL A 383 1.23 14.62 7.10
N ILE A 384 2.52 14.91 6.93
CA ILE A 384 3.00 16.28 6.73
C ILE A 384 2.39 16.88 5.47
N GLN A 385 2.45 16.16 4.35
CA GLN A 385 1.89 16.60 3.08
C GLN A 385 0.38 16.83 3.16
N TRP A 386 -0.36 15.89 3.75
CA TRP A 386 -1.81 15.97 3.92
C TRP A 386 -2.21 17.15 4.82
N LEU A 387 -1.51 17.36 5.94
CA LEU A 387 -1.74 18.53 6.80
C LEU A 387 -1.50 19.84 6.04
N LEU A 388 -0.40 19.95 5.29
CA LEU A 388 -0.11 21.15 4.50
C LEU A 388 -1.17 21.39 3.42
N LEU A 389 -1.56 20.35 2.68
CA LEU A 389 -2.50 20.49 1.57
C LEU A 389 -3.93 20.75 2.08
N SER A 390 -4.43 19.96 3.03
CA SER A 390 -5.81 20.11 3.48
C SER A 390 -6.02 21.29 4.44
N VAL A 391 -5.05 21.63 5.31
CA VAL A 391 -5.21 22.75 6.26
C VAL A 391 -4.86 24.09 5.63
N VAL A 392 -3.85 24.13 4.74
CA VAL A 392 -3.35 25.39 4.16
C VAL A 392 -3.82 25.56 2.72
N TYR A 393 -3.51 24.60 1.83
CA TYR A 393 -3.75 24.78 0.40
C TYR A 393 -5.24 24.80 0.02
N GLU A 394 -6.00 23.79 0.44
CA GLU A 394 -7.44 23.68 0.14
C GLU A 394 -8.25 24.84 0.75
N ARG A 395 -7.84 25.31 1.94
CA ARG A 395 -8.58 26.36 2.66
C ARG A 395 -8.28 27.78 2.19
N TYR A 396 -7.02 28.06 1.81
CA TYR A 396 -6.59 29.43 1.52
C TYR A 396 -6.22 29.67 0.05
N ILE A 397 -6.01 28.63 -0.76
CA ILE A 397 -5.50 28.77 -2.13
C ILE A 397 -6.51 28.26 -3.15
N LYS A 398 -6.81 26.95 -3.15
CA LYS A 398 -7.64 26.34 -4.21
C LYS A 398 -8.31 25.06 -3.73
N ASN A 399 -9.61 24.95 -3.98
CA ASN A 399 -10.38 23.72 -3.85
C ASN A 399 -10.99 23.35 -5.21
N GLY A 400 -10.35 22.42 -5.93
CA GLY A 400 -10.76 22.05 -7.30
C GLY A 400 -12.15 21.41 -7.37
N ILE A 401 -12.58 20.71 -6.32
CA ILE A 401 -13.92 20.11 -6.25
C ILE A 401 -15.00 21.19 -6.14
N GLN A 402 -14.81 22.16 -5.26
CA GLN A 402 -15.75 23.28 -5.11
C GLN A 402 -15.79 24.16 -6.36
N GLU A 403 -14.62 24.45 -6.95
CA GLU A 403 -14.51 25.23 -8.19
C GLU A 403 -15.29 24.57 -9.33
N PHE A 404 -15.27 23.24 -9.43
CA PHE A 404 -16.07 22.52 -10.42
C PHE A 404 -17.59 22.72 -10.22
N VAL A 405 -18.07 22.69 -8.97
CA VAL A 405 -19.49 22.95 -8.65
C VAL A 405 -19.86 24.40 -9.02
N ASP A 406 -18.99 25.35 -8.73
CA ASP A 406 -19.17 26.76 -9.11
C ASP A 406 -19.23 26.92 -10.64
N VAL A 407 -18.33 26.28 -11.37
CA VAL A 407 -18.32 26.24 -12.84
C VAL A 407 -19.63 25.69 -13.40
N CYS A 408 -20.18 24.63 -12.81
CA CYS A 408 -21.47 24.07 -13.23
C CYS A 408 -22.60 25.11 -13.11
N SER A 409 -22.64 25.85 -12.00
CA SER A 409 -23.65 26.90 -11.77
C SER A 409 -23.50 28.11 -12.69
N LEU A 410 -22.27 28.54 -12.96
CA LEU A 410 -21.96 29.63 -13.89
C LEU A 410 -22.27 29.24 -15.33
N ALA A 411 -22.05 27.98 -15.71
CA ALA A 411 -22.32 27.46 -17.04
C ALA A 411 -23.80 27.09 -17.26
N ASN A 412 -24.65 27.18 -16.23
CA ASN A 412 -26.06 26.79 -16.25
C ASN A 412 -26.28 25.31 -16.63
N ILE A 413 -25.42 24.41 -16.12
CA ILE A 413 -25.44 22.97 -16.42
C ILE A 413 -25.41 22.16 -15.13
N SER A 414 -26.38 21.27 -14.94
CA SER A 414 -26.33 20.29 -13.85
C SER A 414 -25.64 19.00 -14.30
N VAL A 415 -25.02 18.28 -13.35
CA VAL A 415 -24.38 16.99 -13.61
C VAL A 415 -25.17 15.89 -12.88
N PHE A 416 -25.65 14.92 -13.64
CA PHE A 416 -26.40 13.77 -13.14
C PHE A 416 -25.55 12.51 -13.29
N ILE A 417 -25.08 11.96 -12.18
CA ILE A 417 -24.08 10.89 -12.14
C ILE A 417 -24.73 9.63 -11.59
N LEU A 418 -24.78 8.55 -12.36
CA LEU A 418 -25.24 7.24 -11.88
C LEU A 418 -24.04 6.30 -11.73
N THR A 419 -23.77 5.93 -10.48
CA THR A 419 -22.70 4.96 -10.16
C THR A 419 -23.18 3.53 -10.15
N LEU A 420 -24.44 3.33 -9.77
CA LEU A 420 -25.15 2.06 -9.72
C LEU A 420 -26.57 2.27 -10.28
N GLU A 421 -27.32 1.18 -10.37
CA GLU A 421 -28.61 1.16 -11.05
C GLU A 421 -29.65 2.12 -10.45
N ASN A 422 -29.73 2.17 -9.11
CA ASN A 422 -30.64 3.06 -8.38
C ASN A 422 -29.92 4.15 -7.58
N PHE A 423 -28.62 4.35 -7.78
CA PHE A 423 -27.82 5.19 -6.89
C PHE A 423 -26.75 6.00 -7.59
N GLY A 424 -26.59 7.25 -7.16
CA GLY A 424 -25.58 8.14 -7.70
C GLY A 424 -25.52 9.50 -7.01
N TYR A 425 -25.07 10.50 -7.77
CA TYR A 425 -24.83 11.86 -7.29
C TYR A 425 -25.41 12.87 -8.25
N TYR A 426 -25.91 13.97 -7.70
CA TYR A 426 -26.44 15.08 -8.47
C TYR A 426 -25.76 16.38 -8.05
N ILE A 427 -25.26 17.11 -9.04
CA ILE A 427 -24.69 18.45 -8.88
C ILE A 427 -25.65 19.41 -9.55
N HIS A 428 -26.24 20.29 -8.77
CA HIS A 428 -27.14 21.32 -9.21
C HIS A 428 -26.35 22.53 -9.71
N GLY A 429 -26.38 22.73 -11.03
CA GLY A 429 -25.72 23.85 -11.69
C GLY A 429 -26.68 24.75 -12.46
N ARG A 430 -27.95 24.87 -12.02
CA ARG A 430 -28.85 25.87 -12.60
C ARG A 430 -28.40 27.25 -12.16
N SER A 431 -28.16 28.15 -13.11
CA SER A 431 -27.77 29.52 -12.80
C SER A 431 -28.91 30.25 -12.10
N ALA A 432 -28.58 31.05 -11.09
CA ALA A 432 -29.53 31.92 -10.37
C ALA A 432 -30.22 32.94 -11.32
N HIS A 433 -29.56 33.30 -12.42
CA HIS A 433 -30.09 34.21 -13.44
C HIS A 433 -30.89 33.49 -14.53
N GLY A 434 -30.83 32.15 -14.59
CA GLY A 434 -31.55 31.31 -15.55
C GLY A 434 -30.97 31.25 -16.97
N PHE A 435 -29.87 31.96 -17.23
CA PHE A 435 -29.13 31.92 -18.49
C PHE A 435 -27.64 32.20 -18.26
N ALA A 436 -26.78 31.59 -19.08
CA ALA A 436 -25.32 31.74 -19.00
C ALA A 436 -24.66 32.17 -20.31
N ASP A 437 -25.32 31.96 -21.46
CA ASP A 437 -24.74 32.26 -22.77
C ASP A 437 -24.85 33.76 -23.11
N THR A 438 -23.91 34.56 -22.60
CA THR A 438 -23.91 36.03 -22.72
C THR A 438 -22.52 36.64 -22.87
N ASP A 439 -22.49 37.94 -23.16
CA ASP A 439 -21.29 38.74 -23.24
C ASP A 439 -20.66 39.01 -21.86
N MET A 440 -19.39 39.40 -21.86
CA MET A 440 -18.60 39.64 -20.65
C MET A 440 -19.23 40.68 -19.71
N GLN A 441 -19.88 41.71 -20.24
CA GLN A 441 -20.47 42.76 -19.42
C GLN A 441 -21.69 42.23 -18.65
N THR A 442 -22.50 41.38 -19.29
CA THR A 442 -23.63 40.72 -18.64
C THR A 442 -23.19 39.78 -17.54
N ILE A 443 -22.18 38.93 -17.78
CA ILE A 443 -21.64 38.01 -16.76
C ILE A 443 -21.08 38.80 -15.56
N MET A 444 -20.35 39.89 -15.80
CA MET A 444 -19.82 40.73 -14.71
C MET A 444 -20.94 41.35 -13.86
N ASN A 445 -22.02 41.81 -14.50
CA ASN A 445 -23.18 42.33 -13.79
C ASN A 445 -23.92 41.23 -13.01
N GLN A 446 -23.99 40.00 -13.54
CA GLN A 446 -24.57 38.85 -12.84
C GLN A 446 -23.79 38.52 -11.56
N LEU A 447 -22.46 38.42 -11.67
CA LEU A 447 -21.57 38.17 -10.52
C LEU A 447 -21.69 39.26 -9.46
N ARG A 448 -21.75 40.53 -9.87
CA ARG A 448 -21.93 41.65 -8.94
C ARG A 448 -23.28 41.59 -8.21
N ARG A 449 -24.34 41.19 -8.91
CA ARG A 449 -25.67 41.03 -8.28
C ARG A 449 -25.72 39.85 -7.32
N GLU A 450 -24.95 38.80 -7.56
CA GLU A 450 -24.78 37.68 -6.62
C GLU A 450 -23.97 38.12 -5.39
N GLU A 451 -22.90 38.90 -5.57
CA GLU A 451 -22.12 39.48 -4.47
C GLU A 451 -22.97 40.41 -3.59
N GLU A 452 -23.87 41.18 -4.21
CA GLU A 452 -24.81 42.09 -3.53
C GLU A 452 -26.07 41.37 -2.99
N ASP A 453 -26.17 40.04 -3.11
CA ASP A 453 -27.31 39.19 -2.66
C ASP A 453 -28.67 39.63 -3.23
N LEU A 454 -28.68 40.09 -4.49
CA LEU A 454 -29.85 40.61 -5.22
C LEU A 454 -30.55 39.53 -6.09
N VAL A 455 -30.20 38.26 -5.88
CA VAL A 455 -30.63 37.11 -6.69
C VAL A 455 -30.93 35.93 -5.77
N GLY A 456 -31.74 34.97 -6.22
CA GLY A 456 -31.95 33.73 -5.46
C GLY A 456 -30.66 32.93 -5.30
N HIS A 457 -30.58 32.18 -4.19
CA HIS A 457 -29.50 31.24 -3.89
C HIS A 457 -29.33 30.16 -4.97
N ARG A 458 -28.12 29.61 -5.08
CA ARG A 458 -27.73 28.65 -6.14
C ARG A 458 -28.19 27.21 -5.88
N GLY A 459 -28.82 26.91 -4.75
CA GLY A 459 -29.20 25.55 -4.37
C GLY A 459 -30.47 25.03 -5.05
N LEU A 460 -30.67 23.71 -4.95
CA LEU A 460 -31.82 23.04 -5.56
C LEU A 460 -33.15 23.43 -4.91
N LEU A 461 -33.15 23.63 -3.59
CA LEU A 461 -34.31 24.07 -2.84
C LEU A 461 -34.36 25.61 -2.83
N PRO A 462 -35.56 26.21 -2.84
CA PRO A 462 -35.69 27.65 -2.71
C PRO A 462 -35.07 28.11 -1.38
N ALA A 463 -34.23 29.15 -1.45
CA ALA A 463 -33.51 29.72 -0.31
C ALA A 463 -32.45 28.80 0.36
N SER A 464 -31.91 27.81 -0.37
CA SER A 464 -30.73 27.05 0.08
C SER A 464 -29.53 27.26 -0.84
N ASP A 465 -28.33 27.13 -0.30
CA ASP A 465 -27.06 27.14 -1.05
C ASP A 465 -26.55 25.72 -1.35
N HIS A 466 -27.31 24.68 -0.99
CA HIS A 466 -26.90 23.29 -1.20
C HIS A 466 -27.03 22.91 -2.68
N GLN A 467 -25.90 22.63 -3.32
CA GLN A 467 -25.83 22.28 -4.74
C GLN A 467 -25.56 20.80 -4.99
N THR A 468 -24.97 20.09 -4.04
CA THR A 468 -24.53 18.70 -4.21
C THR A 468 -25.39 17.75 -3.39
N PHE A 469 -25.75 16.62 -4.01
CA PHE A 469 -26.67 15.66 -3.42
C PHE A 469 -26.24 14.23 -3.73
N GLN A 470 -26.39 13.35 -2.74
CA GLN A 470 -26.38 11.91 -2.95
C GLN A 470 -27.80 11.47 -3.26
N MET A 471 -28.02 10.80 -4.39
CA MET A 471 -29.37 10.46 -4.84
C MET A 471 -29.62 8.95 -4.87
N TYR A 472 -30.81 8.57 -4.41
CA TYR A 472 -31.39 7.25 -4.61
C TYR A 472 -32.62 7.39 -5.51
N ILE A 473 -32.60 6.73 -6.67
CA ILE A 473 -33.63 6.86 -7.69
C ILE A 473 -34.54 5.61 -7.74
N PRO A 474 -35.84 5.76 -8.05
CA PRO A 474 -36.72 4.62 -8.21
C PRO A 474 -36.39 3.86 -9.50
N SER A 475 -36.58 2.55 -9.49
CA SER A 475 -36.34 1.67 -10.65
C SER A 475 -37.12 2.07 -11.90
N GLN A 476 -38.28 2.70 -11.73
CA GLN A 476 -39.06 3.29 -12.82
C GLN A 476 -38.28 4.37 -13.56
N LEU A 477 -37.60 5.28 -12.85
CA LEU A 477 -36.78 6.33 -13.44
C LEU A 477 -35.64 5.74 -14.27
N ARG A 478 -34.94 4.74 -13.71
CA ARG A 478 -33.87 4.03 -14.42
C ARG A 478 -34.38 3.32 -15.68
N SER A 479 -35.59 2.75 -15.64
CA SER A 479 -36.19 2.12 -16.82
C SER A 479 -36.50 3.13 -17.94
N TYR A 480 -36.92 4.36 -17.60
CA TYR A 480 -37.07 5.44 -18.57
C TYR A 480 -35.72 5.92 -19.09
N TYR A 481 -34.73 6.04 -18.22
CA TYR A 481 -33.37 6.41 -18.58
C TYR A 481 -32.79 5.46 -19.65
N HIS A 482 -32.86 4.15 -19.42
CA HIS A 482 -32.41 3.14 -20.39
C HIS A 482 -33.16 3.12 -21.71
N ARG A 483 -34.44 3.50 -21.72
CA ARG A 483 -35.24 3.59 -22.95
C ARG A 483 -34.86 4.81 -23.79
N LEU A 484 -34.45 5.90 -23.14
CA LEU A 484 -34.12 7.16 -23.80
C LEU A 484 -32.65 7.20 -24.25
N MET A 485 -31.74 6.52 -23.55
CA MET A 485 -30.38 6.33 -24.03
C MET A 485 -30.36 5.38 -25.24
N PRO A 486 -29.64 5.71 -26.32
CA PRO A 486 -29.47 4.80 -27.43
C PRO A 486 -28.72 3.56 -26.92
N PRO A 487 -29.12 2.33 -27.34
CA PRO A 487 -28.34 1.16 -26.99
C PRO A 487 -26.91 1.36 -27.52
N PRO A 488 -25.87 0.92 -26.77
CA PRO A 488 -24.51 0.94 -27.29
C PRO A 488 -24.51 0.24 -28.65
N PRO A 489 -23.73 0.72 -29.64
CA PRO A 489 -23.68 0.08 -30.94
C PRO A 489 -23.22 -1.36 -30.75
N MET A 490 -24.18 -2.29 -30.66
CA MET A 490 -23.89 -3.70 -30.65
C MET A 490 -23.24 -3.98 -32.00
N ALA A 491 -21.96 -4.32 -31.97
CA ALA A 491 -21.33 -5.02 -33.06
C ALA A 491 -22.14 -6.30 -33.28
N LYS A 492 -23.12 -6.25 -34.20
CA LYS A 492 -23.79 -7.44 -34.70
C LYS A 492 -22.68 -8.41 -35.13
N PRO A 493 -22.69 -9.68 -34.69
CA PRO A 493 -21.69 -10.64 -35.14
C PRO A 493 -21.75 -10.68 -36.67
N LEU A 494 -20.65 -10.28 -37.30
CA LEU A 494 -20.55 -10.18 -38.75
C LEU A 494 -20.61 -11.60 -39.32
N PRO A 495 -21.49 -11.91 -40.29
CA PRO A 495 -21.34 -13.13 -41.07
C PRO A 495 -19.98 -13.11 -41.79
N THR A 496 -19.30 -14.24 -41.79
CA THR A 496 -17.87 -14.45 -42.11
C THR A 496 -17.44 -14.18 -43.56
N ALA A 497 -18.22 -13.45 -44.35
CA ALA A 497 -17.97 -13.27 -45.78
C ALA A 497 -18.29 -11.87 -46.31
N VAL A 498 -17.68 -10.82 -45.74
CA VAL A 498 -17.78 -9.47 -46.32
C VAL A 498 -16.41 -8.82 -46.49
N SER A 499 -16.18 -8.29 -47.69
CA SER A 499 -14.94 -7.74 -48.19
C SER A 499 -14.41 -6.54 -47.39
N THR A 500 -13.08 -6.39 -47.38
CA THR A 500 -12.31 -5.34 -46.70
C THR A 500 -12.75 -3.90 -47.02
N ALA A 501 -13.37 -3.67 -48.18
CA ALA A 501 -13.93 -2.36 -48.56
C ALA A 501 -15.20 -1.98 -47.76
N LEU A 502 -15.99 -2.95 -47.28
CA LEU A 502 -17.16 -2.70 -46.43
C LEU A 502 -16.74 -2.43 -44.97
N ARG A 503 -15.62 -3.03 -44.52
CA ARG A 503 -15.05 -2.83 -43.19
C ARG A 503 -14.60 -1.40 -42.93
N LEU A 504 -14.09 -0.72 -43.97
CA LEU A 504 -13.68 0.70 -43.90
C LEU A 504 -14.88 1.68 -43.96
N LYS A 505 -16.04 1.21 -44.43
CA LYS A 505 -17.29 1.99 -44.51
C LYS A 505 -18.16 1.85 -43.25
N LEU A 506 -17.83 0.89 -42.37
CA LEU A 506 -18.47 0.64 -41.07
C LEU A 506 -17.77 1.34 -39.89
N THR A 507 -16.60 1.94 -40.11
CA THR A 507 -15.87 2.72 -39.08
C THR A 507 -16.26 4.19 -39.04
N GLY A 508 -17.08 4.68 -39.97
CA GLY A 508 -17.77 5.95 -39.84
C GLY A 508 -19.16 5.69 -39.26
N SER A 509 -19.48 6.24 -38.09
CA SER A 509 -20.88 6.26 -37.63
C SER A 509 -21.72 6.86 -38.76
N SER A 510 -22.79 6.18 -39.16
CA SER A 510 -23.66 6.73 -40.20
C SER A 510 -24.22 8.08 -39.72
N SER A 511 -24.46 9.05 -40.61
CA SER A 511 -25.04 10.34 -40.17
C SER A 511 -26.36 10.14 -39.41
N ALA A 512 -27.09 9.07 -39.74
CA ALA A 512 -28.31 8.67 -39.06
C ALA A 512 -28.10 8.24 -37.60
N ASP A 513 -26.95 7.62 -37.26
CA ASP A 513 -26.63 7.26 -35.86
C ASP A 513 -26.29 8.51 -35.04
N PHE A 514 -25.59 9.47 -35.66
CA PHE A 514 -25.29 10.77 -35.06
C PHE A 514 -26.58 11.56 -34.78
N ASP A 515 -27.46 11.69 -35.78
CA ASP A 515 -28.76 12.37 -35.62
C ASP A 515 -29.61 11.72 -34.53
N ARG A 516 -29.58 10.38 -34.41
CA ARG A 516 -30.28 9.65 -33.36
C ARG A 516 -29.72 9.95 -31.97
N SER A 517 -28.41 10.07 -31.82
CA SER A 517 -27.76 10.39 -30.54
C SER A 517 -28.10 11.81 -30.06
N VAL A 518 -28.16 12.78 -30.98
CA VAL A 518 -28.55 14.16 -30.68
C VAL A 518 -30.01 14.24 -30.24
N VAL A 519 -30.92 13.54 -30.93
CA VAL A 519 -32.33 13.47 -30.53
C VAL A 519 -32.49 12.78 -29.17
N ALA A 520 -31.73 11.71 -28.92
CA ALA A 520 -31.74 11.03 -27.62
C ALA A 520 -31.29 11.95 -26.48
N TYR A 521 -30.21 12.72 -26.69
CA TYR A 521 -29.74 13.72 -25.73
C TYR A 521 -30.82 14.76 -25.42
N HIS A 522 -31.46 15.34 -26.44
CA HIS A 522 -32.52 16.33 -26.21
C HIS A 522 -33.74 15.76 -25.48
N ASN A 523 -34.15 14.53 -25.80
CA ASN A 523 -35.24 13.85 -25.10
C ASN A 523 -34.88 13.57 -23.64
N MET A 524 -33.65 13.12 -23.38
CA MET A 524 -33.14 12.88 -22.03
C MET A 524 -33.06 14.18 -21.22
N ASN A 525 -32.51 15.25 -21.81
CA ASN A 525 -32.40 16.56 -21.17
C ASN A 525 -33.78 17.08 -20.76
N LYS A 526 -34.77 16.99 -21.66
CA LYS A 526 -36.15 17.41 -21.38
C LYS A 526 -36.79 16.55 -20.28
N PHE A 527 -36.55 15.24 -20.30
CA PHE A 527 -37.08 14.33 -19.28
C PHE A 527 -36.51 14.63 -17.89
N LEU A 528 -35.17 14.73 -17.77
CA LEU A 528 -34.52 15.01 -16.48
C LEU A 528 -34.81 16.41 -15.97
N ALA A 529 -34.87 17.42 -16.84
CA ALA A 529 -35.29 18.76 -16.47
C ALA A 529 -36.74 18.76 -15.93
N ALA A 530 -37.67 18.07 -16.62
CA ALA A 530 -39.05 17.94 -16.15
C ALA A 530 -39.17 17.19 -14.81
N PHE A 531 -38.34 16.17 -14.60
CA PHE A 531 -38.25 15.45 -13.32
C PHE A 531 -37.80 16.37 -12.18
N LEU A 532 -36.72 17.13 -12.39
CA LEU A 532 -36.14 18.03 -11.39
C LEU A 532 -37.04 19.26 -11.11
N GLU A 533 -37.87 19.68 -12.06
CA GLU A 533 -38.88 20.75 -11.90
C GLU A 533 -40.21 20.26 -11.29
N HIS A 534 -40.29 19.02 -10.79
CA HIS A 534 -41.52 18.40 -10.28
C HIS A 534 -42.70 18.40 -11.29
N ALA A 535 -42.40 18.40 -12.58
CA ALA A 535 -43.41 18.45 -13.64
C ALA A 535 -44.03 17.07 -13.96
N LEU A 536 -43.39 15.99 -13.51
CA LEU A 536 -43.84 14.61 -13.71
C LEU A 536 -44.68 14.16 -12.49
N ARG A 537 -45.99 13.93 -12.68
CA ARG A 537 -46.89 13.53 -11.59
C ARG A 537 -46.58 12.15 -11.00
N ASP A 538 -46.06 11.25 -11.84
CA ASP A 538 -45.82 9.85 -11.47
C ASP A 538 -44.38 9.62 -10.96
N LEU A 539 -43.48 10.58 -11.16
CA LEU A 539 -42.09 10.53 -10.70
C LEU A 539 -41.72 11.83 -10.01
N ASP A 540 -41.62 11.75 -8.69
CA ASP A 540 -41.32 12.89 -7.82
C ASP A 540 -40.07 12.59 -6.97
N TYR A 541 -39.46 13.63 -6.42
CA TYR A 541 -38.34 13.50 -5.50
C TYR A 541 -38.55 14.31 -4.23
N GLU A 542 -37.85 13.89 -3.18
CA GLU A 542 -37.80 14.61 -1.92
C GLU A 542 -36.35 14.83 -1.49
N VAL A 543 -36.10 15.98 -0.86
CA VAL A 543 -34.80 16.33 -0.31
C VAL A 543 -34.83 16.09 1.19
N ARG A 544 -33.87 15.33 1.71
CA ARG A 544 -33.78 14.96 3.13
C ARG A 544 -32.34 14.94 3.62
N ASP A 545 -32.14 15.08 4.92
CA ASP A 545 -30.84 14.83 5.54
C ASP A 545 -30.66 13.36 5.87
N LYS A 546 -29.41 12.86 5.81
CA LYS A 546 -29.09 11.52 6.31
C LYS A 546 -29.14 11.49 7.82
N LEU A 547 -29.74 10.43 8.37
CA LEU A 547 -29.60 10.14 9.79
C LEU A 547 -28.14 9.83 10.12
N PHE A 548 -27.71 10.09 11.35
CA PHE A 548 -26.34 9.80 11.79
C PHE A 548 -25.93 8.35 11.51
N ALA A 549 -26.82 7.38 11.77
CA ALA A 549 -26.56 5.98 11.49
C ALA A 549 -26.45 5.66 9.98
N GLU A 550 -27.25 6.33 9.14
CA GLU A 550 -27.17 6.19 7.67
C GLU A 550 -25.86 6.77 7.13
N ALA A 551 -25.42 7.90 7.69
CA ALA A 551 -24.16 8.54 7.35
C ALA A 551 -22.94 7.71 7.81
N LEU A 552 -22.97 7.16 9.03
CA LEU A 552 -21.87 6.38 9.60
C LEU A 552 -21.66 5.04 8.89
N LEU A 553 -22.75 4.35 8.55
CA LEU A 553 -22.69 3.02 7.93
C LEU A 553 -22.66 3.07 6.39
N ASP A 554 -22.92 4.24 5.79
CA ASP A 554 -23.17 4.42 4.35
C ASP A 554 -24.27 3.48 3.84
N ILE A 555 -25.39 3.42 4.59
CA ILE A 555 -26.57 2.61 4.30
C ILE A 555 -27.80 3.52 4.34
N GLU A 556 -28.66 3.41 3.34
CA GLU A 556 -29.98 4.04 3.35
C GLU A 556 -31.00 3.12 4.04
N PHE A 557 -31.59 3.53 5.17
CA PHE A 557 -32.58 2.70 5.90
C PHE A 557 -34.01 2.92 5.41
N SER A 558 -34.30 4.11 4.88
CA SER A 558 -35.65 4.47 4.43
C SER A 558 -35.88 4.10 2.96
N ASP A 559 -36.84 3.20 2.71
CA ASP A 559 -37.36 2.96 1.36
C ASP A 559 -38.65 3.78 1.19
N VAL A 560 -38.58 4.88 0.45
CA VAL A 560 -39.79 5.64 0.08
C VAL A 560 -40.30 5.10 -1.26
N PRO A 561 -41.39 4.32 -1.27
CA PRO A 561 -41.84 3.66 -2.50
C PRO A 561 -42.29 4.71 -3.51
N GLY A 562 -41.71 4.68 -4.71
CA GLY A 562 -42.13 5.48 -5.85
C GLY A 562 -41.58 6.91 -5.92
N LYS A 563 -40.80 7.37 -4.93
CA LYS A 563 -40.11 8.68 -4.98
C LYS A 563 -38.60 8.52 -4.98
N ALA A 564 -37.90 9.43 -5.64
CA ALA A 564 -36.46 9.56 -5.49
C ALA A 564 -36.13 10.33 -4.20
N VAL A 565 -35.01 10.01 -3.57
CA VAL A 565 -34.54 10.71 -2.36
C VAL A 565 -33.20 11.35 -2.66
N PHE A 566 -33.12 12.66 -2.42
CA PHE A 566 -31.91 13.47 -2.55
C PHE A 566 -31.42 13.79 -1.15
N TYR A 567 -30.30 13.19 -0.78
CA TYR A 567 -29.63 13.45 0.47
C TYR A 567 -28.73 14.67 0.33
N ILE A 568 -28.99 15.70 1.14
CA ILE A 568 -28.10 16.87 1.23
C ILE A 568 -26.72 16.40 1.68
N ASP A 569 -25.69 16.86 1.00
CA ASP A 569 -24.31 16.61 1.41
C ASP A 569 -23.52 17.91 1.67
N ASN A 570 -22.36 17.76 2.31
CA ASN A 570 -21.46 18.86 2.64
C ASN A 570 -20.51 19.24 1.48
N GLY A 571 -20.89 19.05 0.22
CA GLY A 571 -20.08 19.46 -0.95
C GLY A 571 -19.12 18.40 -1.50
N HIS A 572 -19.06 17.20 -0.93
CA HIS A 572 -17.94 16.26 -1.17
C HIS A 572 -18.34 14.81 -1.47
N SER A 573 -19.63 14.43 -1.53
CA SER A 573 -19.96 13.00 -1.65
C SER A 573 -19.68 12.45 -3.04
N PHE A 574 -19.79 13.27 -4.08
CA PHE A 574 -19.51 12.87 -5.46
C PHE A 574 -18.03 12.60 -5.71
N ASP A 575 -17.13 13.09 -4.83
CA ASP A 575 -15.70 12.83 -4.88
C ASP A 575 -15.40 11.32 -4.84
N LYS A 576 -16.32 10.49 -4.30
CA LYS A 576 -16.22 9.02 -4.32
C LYS A 576 -16.12 8.44 -5.74
N VAL A 577 -16.53 9.18 -6.77
CA VAL A 577 -16.42 8.80 -8.19
C VAL A 577 -15.07 9.20 -8.81
N LEU A 578 -14.33 10.06 -8.11
CA LEU A 578 -13.05 10.61 -8.51
C LEU A 578 -11.92 9.96 -7.71
N PHE A 579 -10.68 10.21 -8.11
CA PHE A 579 -9.52 9.87 -7.29
C PHE A 579 -9.51 10.66 -5.97
N TYR A 580 -9.98 11.90 -6.00
CA TYR A 580 -10.03 12.80 -4.85
C TYR A 580 -10.73 12.21 -3.61
N GLY A 581 -11.86 11.51 -3.78
CA GLY A 581 -12.60 10.89 -2.68
C GLY A 581 -12.07 9.52 -2.26
N ASN A 582 -11.17 8.92 -3.05
CA ASN A 582 -10.57 7.60 -2.78
C ASN A 582 -9.08 7.72 -2.42
N GLU A 583 -8.64 8.87 -1.92
CA GLU A 583 -7.24 9.13 -1.62
C GLU A 583 -6.65 8.11 -0.64
N PHE A 584 -7.40 7.66 0.36
CA PHE A 584 -6.93 6.64 1.29
C PHE A 584 -6.63 5.30 0.61
N THR A 585 -7.47 4.87 -0.32
CA THR A 585 -7.27 3.62 -1.08
C THR A 585 -6.06 3.74 -2.01
N LEU A 586 -5.89 4.88 -2.69
CA LEU A 586 -4.74 5.16 -3.54
C LEU A 586 -3.44 5.27 -2.73
N PHE A 587 -3.46 5.98 -1.60
CA PHE A 587 -2.31 6.11 -0.70
C PHE A 587 -1.90 4.75 -0.11
N SER A 588 -2.87 3.96 0.39
CA SER A 588 -2.57 2.62 0.92
C SER A 588 -2.01 1.70 -0.15
N MET A 589 -2.47 1.80 -1.40
CA MET A 589 -1.86 1.12 -2.53
C MET A 589 -0.42 1.56 -2.76
N ASP A 590 -0.15 2.86 -2.86
CA ASP A 590 1.21 3.36 -3.09
C ASP A 590 2.19 2.94 -1.99
N LEU A 591 1.76 3.00 -0.73
CA LEU A 591 2.51 2.53 0.44
C LEU A 591 2.79 1.03 0.36
N MET A 592 1.77 0.21 0.06
CA MET A 592 1.93 -1.24 -0.06
C MET A 592 2.83 -1.62 -1.24
N VAL A 593 2.75 -0.93 -2.37
CA VAL A 593 3.67 -1.11 -3.51
C VAL A 593 5.10 -0.78 -3.09
N PHE A 594 5.30 0.37 -2.45
CA PHE A 594 6.62 0.79 -1.98
C PHE A 594 7.22 -0.23 -1.01
N CYS A 595 6.45 -0.67 -0.02
CA CYS A 595 6.89 -1.68 0.94
C CYS A 595 7.12 -3.05 0.28
N PHE A 596 6.22 -3.51 -0.61
CA PHE A 596 6.38 -4.78 -1.30
C PHE A 596 7.69 -4.83 -2.11
N PHE A 597 7.98 -3.80 -2.90
CA PHE A 597 9.21 -3.76 -3.69
C PHE A 597 10.45 -3.53 -2.81
N GLN A 598 10.33 -2.77 -1.71
CA GLN A 598 11.42 -2.65 -0.74
C GLN A 598 11.75 -4.01 -0.11
N VAL A 599 10.73 -4.78 0.24
CA VAL A 599 10.83 -6.13 0.80
C VAL A 599 11.46 -7.11 -0.20
N VAL A 600 11.02 -7.11 -1.46
CA VAL A 600 11.50 -8.05 -2.48
C VAL A 600 12.92 -7.71 -2.96
N THR A 601 13.24 -6.42 -3.11
CA THR A 601 14.51 -5.98 -3.71
C THR A 601 15.59 -5.61 -2.69
N GLY A 602 15.20 -5.35 -1.44
CA GLY A 602 16.09 -4.78 -0.41
C GLY A 602 16.53 -3.34 -0.70
N ASN A 603 15.93 -2.65 -1.69
CA ASN A 603 16.38 -1.34 -2.15
C ASN A 603 15.23 -0.32 -2.21
N PHE A 604 15.31 0.71 -1.34
CA PHE A 604 14.34 1.80 -1.28
C PHE A 604 14.23 2.64 -2.56
N LEU A 605 15.33 2.82 -3.30
CA LEU A 605 15.30 3.61 -4.54
C LEU A 605 14.55 2.86 -5.64
N MET A 606 14.82 1.55 -5.78
CA MET A 606 14.11 0.70 -6.73
C MET A 606 12.62 0.67 -6.40
N ALA A 607 12.28 0.52 -5.12
CA ALA A 607 10.90 0.58 -4.65
C ALA A 607 10.21 1.89 -5.06
N ALA A 608 10.85 3.04 -4.83
CA ALA A 608 10.28 4.34 -5.20
C ALA A 608 10.05 4.49 -6.71
N ILE A 609 10.99 4.05 -7.54
CA ILE A 609 10.86 4.11 -9.01
C ILE A 609 9.68 3.26 -9.47
N VAL A 610 9.56 2.03 -8.97
CA VAL A 610 8.47 1.13 -9.36
C VAL A 610 7.12 1.66 -8.86
N THR A 611 7.04 2.21 -7.65
CA THR A 611 5.82 2.88 -7.15
C THR A 611 5.41 4.03 -8.06
N ALA A 612 6.36 4.87 -8.51
CA ALA A 612 6.07 5.96 -9.44
C ALA A 612 5.50 5.47 -10.76
N LEU A 613 6.08 4.41 -11.33
CA LEU A 613 5.62 3.82 -12.59
C LEU A 613 4.22 3.23 -12.48
N ILE A 614 3.94 2.47 -11.42
CA ILE A 614 2.63 1.85 -11.20
C ILE A 614 1.56 2.93 -11.01
N ALA A 615 1.82 3.93 -10.16
CA ALA A 615 0.85 4.99 -9.92
C ALA A 615 0.61 5.86 -11.18
N LYS A 616 1.64 6.12 -11.99
CA LYS A 616 1.46 6.79 -13.29
C LYS A 616 0.65 5.93 -14.26
N ALA A 617 0.86 4.63 -14.30
CA ALA A 617 0.04 3.73 -15.10
C ALA A 617 -1.43 3.77 -14.67
N LEU A 618 -1.72 3.72 -13.36
CA LEU A 618 -3.08 3.84 -12.82
C LEU A 618 -3.74 5.16 -13.21
N MET A 619 -3.03 6.29 -13.11
CA MET A 619 -3.50 7.60 -13.53
C MET A 619 -3.86 7.64 -15.02
N VAL A 620 -3.00 7.11 -15.90
CA VAL A 620 -3.25 7.06 -17.35
C VAL A 620 -4.46 6.18 -17.66
N ILE A 621 -4.56 5.00 -17.04
CA ILE A 621 -5.69 4.09 -17.22
C ILE A 621 -7.00 4.78 -16.80
N ARG A 622 -7.00 5.47 -15.65
CA ARG A 622 -8.19 6.21 -15.18
C ARG A 622 -8.59 7.32 -16.13
N HIS A 623 -7.62 8.08 -16.63
CA HIS A 623 -7.88 9.21 -17.50
C HIS A 623 -8.43 8.75 -18.86
N VAL A 624 -7.82 7.74 -19.47
CA VAL A 624 -8.30 7.19 -20.75
C VAL A 624 -9.64 6.48 -20.57
N GLY A 625 -9.82 5.75 -19.49
CA GLY A 625 -11.06 5.05 -19.17
C GLY A 625 -12.23 6.01 -18.92
N GLY A 626 -12.01 7.04 -18.11
CA GLY A 626 -13.04 8.00 -17.72
C GLY A 626 -13.52 8.92 -18.85
N ARG A 627 -12.68 9.20 -19.86
CA ARG A 627 -13.12 9.89 -21.08
C ARG A 627 -14.28 9.15 -21.78
N LYS A 628 -14.32 7.82 -21.69
CA LYS A 628 -15.42 7.03 -22.28
C LYS A 628 -16.76 7.28 -21.57
N ASN A 629 -16.76 7.62 -20.28
CA ASN A 629 -17.99 7.91 -19.55
C ASN A 629 -18.66 9.20 -20.04
N LEU A 630 -17.86 10.18 -20.46
CA LEU A 630 -18.35 11.45 -21.02
C LEU A 630 -18.76 11.36 -22.50
N ALA A 631 -18.26 10.35 -23.21
CA ALA A 631 -18.51 10.17 -24.64
C ALA A 631 -19.73 9.27 -24.93
N LYS A 632 -20.28 8.62 -23.91
CA LYS A 632 -21.56 7.91 -23.97
C LYS A 632 -22.70 8.92 -23.92
#